data_AF-A0AAJ0CG51-F1
#
_entry.id   AF-A0AAJ0CG51-F1
#
_cell.length_a   1.000
_cell.length_b   1.000
_cell.length_c   1.000
_cell.angle_alpha   90.00
_cell.angle_beta   90.00
_cell.angle_gamma   90.00
#
_symmetry.space_group_name_H-M   'P 1'
#
loop_
_entity.id
_entity.type
_entity.pdbx_description
1 polymer ?
#
loop_
_entity_poly.entity_id
_entity_poly.type
_entity_poly.pdbx_seq_one_letter_code
_entity_poly.pdbx_strand_id
1 'polypeptide(L)'
;MLPGALAIRLLGFAAHASFVVAAAAAAASTPGHQTAKQPVRHCGTIGPSKELVDAHQKLSKSKEQHKTRSIDPNEVINIDLYAHVVMSHKDKQSLIDDNMMKKQMDVLNQAFKKSKFQFHLNKISRVNNATWALYNDTSEMRQRLRQGDQKTVNVFYLEKLGPYNYGEATYPDLWGRSGLTGDYVHVRVDSIAGGSSYTRNEGKVLVHELGHWLGLVHTYEYGCDKGDFINDTPAMADFNDYCEEGRDSCPGADYPGEDPIHNYMSSGPDSCVTEFTSDQTQRMRNMWETFRISKNTKEVSWKEDCYAAFLPLKYDCLEDKSSTEETCSEEYDEHSHLPCNPLSPSTRRECLDRFAPYKDKCRSDSCKVDFANNYEKYCAAEQRVGNTPPDNNKQPPKPSQTEADRAWRMVCRQASIQVREQCTKHECQTEMARGSLFKRCAKTPQDDRQCSSVLDKLVPLCETDQCRRGLQALKSRECVARNKDPVAEYNNGTVTEWDISRAMSPMTRSEWETRCNEAARIIIQSCKAEKNCIDSFHSSVLWTNCHKDRPKVKEDCKALFSEGPFTCQSAECTTKVYELGEKACAGREPKQDKHNKNSQYEK
;
A
#
# COMPACT_ATOMS: atom_id res chain seq x y z
N MET A 1 69.75 79.24 14.28
CA MET A 1 68.30 79.12 14.46
C MET A 1 67.87 77.77 13.88
N LEU A 2 67.19 76.93 14.68
CA LEU A 2 66.41 75.75 14.24
C LEU A 2 65.35 76.14 13.18
N PRO A 3 64.72 75.22 12.40
CA PRO A 3 64.39 73.79 12.63
C PRO A 3 64.82 72.85 11.46
N GLY A 4 64.76 71.50 11.44
CA GLY A 4 63.79 70.48 11.91
C GLY A 4 62.68 70.28 10.85
N ALA A 5 62.48 69.17 10.13
CA ALA A 5 63.03 67.81 10.17
C ALA A 5 62.97 67.13 8.78
N LEU A 6 63.92 66.21 8.62
CA LEU A 6 64.24 65.19 7.61
C LEU A 6 63.25 64.83 6.47
N ALA A 7 63.77 65.01 5.25
CA ALA A 7 63.55 64.13 4.09
C ALA A 7 64.55 62.93 4.12
N ILE A 8 64.30 61.86 3.35
CA ILE A 8 65.20 61.33 2.29
C ILE A 8 64.75 59.97 1.69
N ARG A 9 64.57 60.02 0.35
CA ARG A 9 64.89 59.11 -0.79
C ARG A 9 64.42 57.64 -0.78
N LEU A 10 63.64 57.14 -1.75
CA LEU A 10 63.74 57.03 -3.24
C LEU A 10 64.56 55.83 -3.77
N LEU A 11 63.82 55.01 -4.55
CA LEU A 11 64.15 54.28 -5.80
C LEU A 11 64.82 52.90 -5.75
N GLY A 12 64.25 51.98 -6.55
CA GLY A 12 64.96 50.84 -7.15
C GLY A 12 64.07 49.68 -7.60
N PHE A 13 64.00 49.44 -8.91
CA PHE A 13 63.16 48.47 -9.62
C PHE A 13 63.61 46.99 -9.52
N ALA A 14 62.62 46.09 -9.57
CA ALA A 14 62.52 44.76 -10.21
C ALA A 14 63.73 43.78 -10.29
N ALA A 15 63.53 42.53 -9.84
CA ALA A 15 63.79 41.30 -10.63
C ALA A 15 63.53 39.98 -9.84
N HIS A 16 62.78 39.08 -10.49
CA HIS A 16 62.88 37.60 -10.50
C HIS A 16 62.97 36.82 -9.17
N ALA A 17 61.86 36.15 -8.81
CA ALA A 17 61.83 35.12 -7.78
C ALA A 17 61.88 33.72 -8.42
N SER A 18 62.92 32.95 -8.10
CA SER A 18 63.00 31.50 -8.31
C SER A 18 63.22 30.80 -6.97
N PHE A 19 62.36 29.81 -6.71
CA PHE A 19 62.62 28.51 -6.08
C PHE A 19 63.51 28.40 -4.82
N VAL A 20 62.88 27.99 -3.71
CA VAL A 20 62.96 26.66 -3.06
C VAL A 20 62.67 26.87 -1.56
N VAL A 21 61.55 26.32 -1.05
CA VAL A 21 61.31 26.17 0.39
C VAL A 21 61.46 24.70 0.75
N ALA A 22 62.50 24.39 1.51
CA ALA A 22 62.53 23.23 2.38
C ALA A 22 62.31 23.73 3.82
N ALA A 23 61.20 23.34 4.44
CA ALA A 23 60.93 23.63 5.85
C ALA A 23 60.96 22.32 6.64
N ALA A 24 61.93 22.23 7.55
CA ALA A 24 62.02 21.21 8.58
C ALA A 24 61.03 21.54 9.71
N ALA A 25 60.27 20.53 10.13
CA ALA A 25 59.30 20.60 11.21
C ALA A 25 59.99 20.53 12.59
N ALA A 26 59.60 21.42 13.50
CA ALA A 26 59.86 21.31 14.93
C ALA A 26 58.52 21.37 15.69
N ALA A 27 58.41 20.50 16.68
CA ALA A 27 57.19 20.05 17.32
C ALA A 27 56.49 21.09 18.21
N ALA A 28 55.17 21.15 18.09
CA ALA A 28 54.26 21.57 19.15
C ALA A 28 53.28 20.40 19.36
N SER A 29 53.34 19.79 20.54
CA SER A 29 52.46 18.70 20.97
C SER A 29 51.01 19.18 21.04
N THR A 30 50.19 18.74 20.10
CA THR A 30 48.73 18.83 20.16
C THR A 30 48.17 17.81 21.16
N PRO A 31 47.16 18.16 21.97
CA PRO A 31 46.43 17.16 22.74
C PRO A 31 45.77 16.19 21.76
N GLY A 32 45.97 14.89 21.99
CA GLY A 32 45.54 13.83 21.11
C GLY A 32 44.08 14.00 20.69
N HIS A 33 43.87 14.03 19.37
CA HIS A 33 42.57 13.85 18.75
C HIS A 33 42.11 12.43 19.11
N GLN A 34 41.44 12.27 20.25
CA GLN A 34 40.59 11.12 20.46
C GLN A 34 39.53 11.21 19.36
N THR A 35 39.61 10.31 18.40
CA THR A 35 38.54 10.12 17.43
C THR A 35 37.27 9.88 18.24
N ALA A 36 36.37 10.86 18.25
CA ALA A 36 35.04 10.68 18.81
C ALA A 36 34.45 9.44 18.14
N LYS A 37 34.26 8.37 18.91
CA LYS A 37 33.51 7.21 18.44
C LYS A 37 32.15 7.75 18.01
N GLN A 38 31.83 7.59 16.72
CA GLN A 38 30.48 7.83 16.22
C GLN A 38 29.53 7.09 17.17
N PRO A 39 28.59 7.79 17.81
CA PRO A 39 27.77 7.17 18.82
C PRO A 39 26.86 6.15 18.09
N VAL A 40 26.71 4.97 18.66
CA VAL A 40 26.10 3.82 17.99
C VAL A 40 24.61 3.81 18.30
N ARG A 41 23.76 4.09 17.30
CA ARG A 41 22.30 3.94 17.48
C ARG A 41 21.94 2.48 17.72
N HIS A 42 21.19 2.22 18.78
CA HIS A 42 20.73 0.88 19.20
C HIS A 42 19.31 0.53 18.70
N CYS A 43 18.63 1.49 18.07
CA CYS A 43 17.37 1.33 17.36
C CYS A 43 17.63 1.42 15.84
N GLY A 44 17.12 0.45 15.08
CA GLY A 44 17.25 0.35 13.63
C GLY A 44 16.17 1.11 12.85
N THR A 45 15.20 1.71 13.52
CA THR A 45 14.08 2.44 12.90
C THR A 45 14.62 3.60 12.08
N ILE A 46 14.38 3.54 10.76
CA ILE A 46 14.74 4.62 9.83
C ILE A 46 13.89 5.84 10.15
N GLY A 47 14.45 7.05 9.98
CA GLY A 47 13.77 8.31 10.26
C GLY A 47 12.38 8.45 9.62
N PRO A 48 11.49 9.25 10.23
CA PRO A 48 10.09 9.32 9.84
C PRO A 48 9.91 9.87 8.42
N SER A 49 8.83 9.43 7.76
CA SER A 49 8.49 9.96 6.44
C SER A 49 7.99 11.40 6.54
N LYS A 50 8.04 12.14 5.43
CA LYS A 50 7.44 13.47 5.35
C LYS A 50 5.96 13.46 5.76
N GLU A 51 5.23 12.41 5.38
CA GLU A 51 3.81 12.27 5.71
C GLU A 51 3.59 12.16 7.23
N LEU A 52 4.39 11.33 7.91
CA LEU A 52 4.32 11.22 9.37
C LEU A 52 4.67 12.56 10.04
N VAL A 53 5.71 13.24 9.56
CA VAL A 53 6.14 14.55 10.08
C VAL A 53 5.05 15.61 9.90
N ASP A 54 4.41 15.66 8.73
CA ASP A 54 3.31 16.60 8.46
C ASP A 54 2.12 16.31 9.38
N ALA A 55 1.80 15.03 9.64
CA ALA A 55 0.80 14.64 10.62
C ALA A 55 1.19 15.10 12.05
N HIS A 56 2.46 14.95 12.43
CA HIS A 56 2.94 15.44 13.71
C HIS A 56 2.72 16.94 13.87
N GLN A 57 3.18 17.73 12.89
CA GLN A 57 3.08 19.19 12.90
C GLN A 57 1.62 19.66 12.91
N LYS A 58 0.74 19.01 12.15
CA LYS A 58 -0.69 19.35 12.13
C LYS A 58 -1.32 19.15 13.50
N LEU A 59 -1.05 18.01 14.13
CA LEU A 59 -1.57 17.67 15.45
C LEU A 59 -0.97 18.56 16.57
N SER A 60 0.28 19.04 16.43
CA SER A 60 0.87 19.97 17.40
C SER A 60 0.30 21.40 17.29
N LYS A 61 -0.14 21.81 16.09
CA LYS A 61 -0.79 23.12 15.86
C LYS A 61 -2.28 23.12 16.22
N SER A 62 -2.94 21.98 16.09
CA SER A 62 -4.37 21.78 16.37
C SER A 62 -4.60 21.48 17.85
N LYS A 63 -4.62 22.50 18.71
CA LYS A 63 -4.97 22.30 20.14
C LYS A 63 -6.47 21.99 20.38
N GLU A 64 -7.37 22.13 19.39
CA GLU A 64 -8.83 22.00 19.62
C GLU A 64 -9.70 21.29 18.55
N GLN A 65 -9.22 20.83 17.39
CA GLN A 65 -10.14 20.45 16.29
C GLN A 65 -9.86 19.14 15.55
N HIS A 66 -9.95 18.01 16.25
CA HIS A 66 -10.34 16.75 15.64
C HIS A 66 -11.66 16.23 16.23
N LYS A 67 -12.74 16.99 15.99
CA LYS A 67 -14.14 16.55 16.20
C LYS A 67 -14.68 15.68 15.06
N THR A 68 -13.82 15.13 14.23
CA THR A 68 -14.21 14.18 13.18
C THR A 68 -13.80 12.79 13.63
N ARG A 69 -14.72 12.09 14.30
CA ARG A 69 -14.62 10.67 14.73
C ARG A 69 -13.53 10.31 15.75
N SER A 70 -13.16 11.24 16.64
CA SER A 70 -12.29 10.99 17.80
C SER A 70 -12.67 9.69 18.49
N ILE A 71 -11.75 8.73 18.51
CA ILE A 71 -11.82 7.56 19.41
C ILE A 71 -12.04 8.11 20.82
N ASP A 72 -12.96 7.52 21.58
CA ASP A 72 -13.22 7.96 22.96
C ASP A 72 -11.89 7.91 23.74
N PRO A 73 -11.45 9.01 24.38
CA PRO A 73 -10.22 9.03 25.17
C PRO A 73 -10.15 7.93 26.23
N ASN A 74 -11.30 7.43 26.70
CA ASN A 74 -11.41 6.36 27.68
C ASN A 74 -11.48 4.95 27.07
N GLU A 75 -11.66 4.82 25.75
CA GLU A 75 -11.74 3.53 25.08
C GLU A 75 -10.41 2.78 25.16
N VAL A 76 -10.47 1.51 25.55
CA VAL A 76 -9.31 0.62 25.46
C VAL A 76 -9.20 0.12 24.02
N ILE A 77 -8.12 0.51 23.35
CA ILE A 77 -7.81 0.04 21.99
C ILE A 77 -7.15 -1.33 22.12
N ASN A 78 -7.85 -2.35 21.65
CA ASN A 78 -7.35 -3.73 21.63
C ASN A 78 -6.57 -3.96 20.33
N ILE A 79 -5.31 -4.40 20.46
CA ILE A 79 -4.40 -4.68 19.35
C ILE A 79 -4.07 -6.18 19.37
N ASP A 80 -4.43 -6.87 18.30
CA ASP A 80 -4.00 -8.25 18.08
C ASP A 80 -2.51 -8.28 17.75
N LEU A 81 -1.77 -9.14 18.47
CA LEU A 81 -0.34 -9.32 18.33
C LEU A 81 -0.02 -10.76 17.91
N TYR A 82 0.75 -10.89 16.84
CA TYR A 82 1.32 -12.16 16.39
C TYR A 82 2.83 -12.13 16.61
N ALA A 83 3.34 -13.10 17.36
CA ALA A 83 4.77 -13.24 17.65
C ALA A 83 5.38 -14.33 16.75
N HIS A 84 6.44 -14.00 16.02
CA HIS A 84 7.17 -14.91 15.15
C HIS A 84 8.60 -15.05 15.66
N VAL A 85 8.90 -16.16 16.33
CA VAL A 85 10.25 -16.49 16.82
C VAL A 85 10.99 -17.24 15.72
N VAL A 86 12.02 -16.62 15.15
CA VAL A 86 12.76 -17.14 14.00
C VAL A 86 14.17 -17.52 14.42
N MET A 87 14.53 -18.79 14.22
CA MET A 87 15.73 -19.41 14.77
C MET A 87 16.58 -20.01 13.65
N SER A 88 17.90 -19.98 13.81
CA SER A 88 18.88 -20.51 12.86
C SER A 88 19.13 -22.00 13.03
N HIS A 89 18.87 -22.54 14.22
CA HIS A 89 19.16 -23.93 14.58
C HIS A 89 17.97 -24.87 14.42
N LYS A 90 18.26 -26.17 14.25
CA LYS A 90 17.25 -27.24 14.10
C LYS A 90 16.80 -27.85 15.42
N ASP A 91 17.48 -27.55 16.52
CA ASP A 91 17.19 -28.15 17.82
C ASP A 91 15.88 -27.61 18.39
N LYS A 92 15.15 -28.47 19.11
CA LYS A 92 13.82 -28.16 19.67
C LYS A 92 13.85 -27.13 20.82
N GLN A 93 15.00 -26.57 21.16
CA GLN A 93 15.10 -25.53 22.17
C GLN A 93 14.72 -24.20 21.54
N SER A 94 13.58 -23.67 21.97
CA SER A 94 13.18 -22.32 21.62
C SER A 94 14.06 -21.31 22.35
N LEU A 95 14.62 -20.34 21.62
CA LEU A 95 15.38 -19.22 22.21
C LEU A 95 14.50 -18.33 23.09
N ILE A 96 13.19 -18.35 22.84
CA ILE A 96 12.17 -17.66 23.62
C ILE A 96 11.15 -18.70 24.04
N ASP A 97 11.12 -19.09 25.30
CA ASP A 97 10.06 -19.97 25.79
C ASP A 97 8.75 -19.20 26.02
N ASP A 98 7.67 -19.93 26.31
CA ASP A 98 6.34 -19.33 26.51
C ASP A 98 6.27 -18.48 27.79
N ASN A 99 7.12 -18.74 28.78
CA ASN A 99 7.19 -17.95 30.02
C ASN A 99 7.87 -16.60 29.78
N MET A 100 8.95 -16.57 28.99
CA MET A 100 9.57 -15.33 28.50
C MET A 100 8.58 -14.52 27.67
N MET A 101 7.84 -15.17 26.76
CA MET A 101 6.79 -14.49 25.99
C MET A 101 5.68 -13.92 26.88
N LYS A 102 5.23 -14.67 27.91
CA LYS A 102 4.26 -14.18 28.87
C LYS A 102 4.76 -12.95 29.62
N LYS A 103 5.99 -13.01 30.17
CA LYS A 103 6.62 -11.87 30.84
C LYS A 103 6.73 -10.66 29.92
N GLN A 104 7.07 -10.87 28.66
CA GLN A 104 7.14 -9.81 27.66
C GLN A 104 5.78 -9.15 27.43
N MET A 105 4.71 -9.93 27.35
CA MET A 105 3.34 -9.40 27.23
C MET A 105 2.89 -8.66 28.50
N ASP A 106 3.32 -9.10 29.68
CA ASP A 106 3.04 -8.42 30.95
C ASP A 106 3.73 -7.04 30.99
N VAL A 107 5.03 -6.97 30.66
CA VAL A 107 5.79 -5.70 30.56
C VAL A 107 5.15 -4.78 29.53
N LEU A 108 4.82 -5.32 28.35
CA LEU A 108 4.22 -4.55 27.27
C LEU A 108 2.89 -3.92 27.70
N ASN A 109 1.97 -4.73 28.21
CA ASN A 109 0.66 -4.23 28.64
C ASN A 109 0.75 -3.31 29.86
N GLN A 110 1.74 -3.49 30.73
CA GLN A 110 1.99 -2.57 31.83
C GLN A 110 2.44 -1.19 31.32
N ALA A 111 3.38 -1.14 30.36
CA ALA A 111 3.89 0.10 29.80
C ALA A 111 2.80 0.92 29.09
N PHE A 112 1.92 0.25 28.32
CA PHE A 112 0.86 0.90 27.55
C PHE A 112 -0.48 1.08 28.30
N LYS A 113 -0.56 0.62 29.55
CA LYS A 113 -1.78 0.70 30.38
C LYS A 113 -2.32 2.12 30.51
N LYS A 114 -1.43 3.10 30.72
CA LYS A 114 -1.80 4.53 30.81
C LYS A 114 -2.36 5.05 29.49
N SER A 115 -1.80 4.58 28.36
CA SER A 115 -2.21 4.96 27.01
C SER A 115 -3.47 4.25 26.51
N LYS A 116 -4.01 3.32 27.32
CA LYS A 116 -5.21 2.52 27.01
C LYS A 116 -5.08 1.72 25.72
N PHE A 117 -3.86 1.29 25.39
CA PHE A 117 -3.63 0.24 24.42
C PHE A 117 -3.45 -1.09 25.17
N GLN A 118 -4.15 -2.12 24.70
CA GLN A 118 -4.09 -3.47 25.26
C GLN A 118 -3.72 -4.43 24.14
N PHE A 119 -2.59 -5.11 24.29
CA PHE A 119 -2.08 -6.07 23.33
C PHE A 119 -2.51 -7.49 23.71
N HIS A 120 -3.08 -8.21 22.74
CA HIS A 120 -3.52 -9.59 22.88
C HIS A 120 -2.64 -10.50 22.04
N LEU A 121 -1.90 -11.39 22.69
CA LEU A 121 -1.07 -12.36 21.98
C LEU A 121 -1.95 -13.47 21.42
N ASN A 122 -2.16 -13.47 20.11
CA ASN A 122 -3.05 -14.42 19.44
C ASN A 122 -2.35 -15.72 19.05
N LYS A 123 -1.08 -15.63 18.64
CA LYS A 123 -0.29 -16.80 18.24
C LYS A 123 1.21 -16.54 18.38
N ILE A 124 1.91 -17.58 18.84
CA ILE A 124 3.37 -17.69 18.74
C ILE A 124 3.68 -18.66 17.59
N SER A 125 4.42 -18.19 16.59
CA SER A 125 4.96 -19.02 15.51
C SER A 125 6.44 -19.23 15.76
N ARG A 126 6.91 -20.49 15.69
CA ARG A 126 8.33 -20.83 15.83
C ARG A 126 8.83 -21.38 14.51
N VAL A 127 9.79 -20.69 13.90
CA VAL A 127 10.24 -20.95 12.53
C VAL A 127 11.73 -21.17 12.50
N ASN A 128 12.16 -22.29 11.93
CA ASN A 128 13.59 -22.59 11.76
C ASN A 128 14.03 -22.16 10.37
N ASN A 129 14.65 -20.98 10.28
CA ASN A 129 15.23 -20.45 9.04
C ASN A 129 16.43 -19.55 9.38
N ALA A 130 17.64 -20.07 9.15
CA ALA A 130 18.89 -19.36 9.44
C ALA A 130 19.08 -18.08 8.63
N THR A 131 18.58 -18.02 7.39
CA THR A 131 18.64 -16.79 6.58
C THR A 131 17.87 -15.68 7.27
N TRP A 132 16.61 -15.96 7.63
CA TRP A 132 15.72 -14.99 8.26
C TRP A 132 16.15 -14.63 9.69
N ALA A 133 16.57 -15.62 10.49
CA ALA A 133 17.04 -15.41 11.87
C ALA A 133 18.24 -14.45 11.95
N LEU A 134 19.06 -14.41 10.89
CA LEU A 134 20.24 -13.55 10.79
C LEU A 134 19.97 -12.25 10.01
N TYR A 135 18.69 -11.83 9.91
CA TYR A 135 18.24 -10.59 9.28
C TYR A 135 18.47 -10.52 7.76
N ASN A 136 18.57 -11.67 7.09
CA ASN A 136 18.61 -11.72 5.63
C ASN A 136 17.23 -12.13 5.07
N ASP A 137 16.89 -11.61 3.90
CA ASP A 137 15.61 -11.88 3.20
C ASP A 137 14.36 -11.66 4.07
N THR A 138 14.35 -10.55 4.81
CA THR A 138 13.25 -10.22 5.73
C THR A 138 11.92 -9.95 5.00
N SER A 139 11.97 -9.63 3.71
CA SER A 139 10.78 -9.44 2.87
C SER A 139 10.00 -10.74 2.67
N GLU A 140 10.67 -11.82 2.28
CA GLU A 140 10.04 -13.14 2.12
C GLU A 140 9.46 -13.64 3.46
N MET A 141 10.22 -13.46 4.54
CA MET A 141 9.77 -13.79 5.90
C MET A 141 8.44 -13.10 6.24
N ARG A 142 8.36 -11.78 6.05
CA ARG A 142 7.16 -11.00 6.36
C ARG A 142 5.99 -11.42 5.48
N GLN A 143 6.20 -11.60 4.17
CA GLN A 143 5.16 -12.03 3.24
C GLN A 143 4.54 -13.37 3.64
N ARG A 144 5.34 -14.31 4.16
CA ARG A 144 4.87 -15.65 4.55
C ARG A 144 4.22 -15.71 5.92
N LEU A 145 4.72 -14.94 6.88
CA LEU A 145 4.36 -15.11 8.27
C LEU A 145 3.33 -14.10 8.77
N ARG A 146 3.29 -12.89 8.21
CA ARG A 146 2.39 -11.81 8.66
C ARG A 146 0.93 -12.29 8.72
N GLN A 147 0.23 -11.86 9.75
CA GLN A 147 -1.20 -12.11 9.97
C GLN A 147 -1.97 -10.80 10.18
N GLY A 148 -3.27 -10.86 9.92
CA GLY A 148 -4.20 -9.77 10.19
C GLY A 148 -4.11 -8.59 9.22
N ASP A 149 -4.76 -7.50 9.61
CA ASP A 149 -4.93 -6.29 8.82
C ASP A 149 -3.97 -5.17 9.29
N GLN A 150 -4.26 -3.91 8.95
CA GLN A 150 -3.46 -2.77 9.37
C GLN A 150 -3.52 -2.48 10.88
N LYS A 151 -4.53 -2.99 11.59
CA LYS A 151 -4.68 -2.83 13.05
C LYS A 151 -3.95 -3.91 13.83
N THR A 152 -3.44 -4.93 13.15
CA THR A 152 -2.73 -6.06 13.74
C THR A 152 -1.23 -5.81 13.72
N VAL A 153 -0.55 -6.06 14.84
CA VAL A 153 0.91 -5.96 14.92
C VAL A 153 1.56 -7.33 14.80
N ASN A 154 2.63 -7.40 14.01
CA ASN A 154 3.42 -8.62 13.80
C ASN A 154 4.85 -8.36 14.29
N VAL A 155 5.24 -9.07 15.34
CA VAL A 155 6.55 -8.93 16.00
C VAL A 155 7.41 -10.12 15.62
N PHE A 156 8.54 -9.88 14.98
CA PHE A 156 9.51 -10.91 14.60
C PHE A 156 10.70 -10.86 15.55
N TYR A 157 10.90 -11.94 16.29
CA TYR A 157 12.06 -12.12 17.14
C TYR A 157 13.16 -12.83 16.35
N LEU A 158 14.27 -12.12 16.12
CA LEU A 158 15.40 -12.58 15.31
C LEU A 158 16.67 -12.71 16.14
N GLU A 159 17.58 -13.61 15.78
CA GLU A 159 18.85 -13.79 16.49
C GLU A 159 19.79 -12.60 16.33
N LYS A 160 19.70 -11.90 15.19
CA LYS A 160 20.51 -10.74 14.87
C LYS A 160 19.67 -9.67 14.19
N LEU A 161 20.00 -8.40 14.45
CA LEU A 161 19.47 -7.21 13.77
C LEU A 161 20.66 -6.28 13.48
N GLY A 162 21.30 -6.46 12.34
CA GLY A 162 22.52 -5.71 12.02
C GLY A 162 23.62 -5.84 13.09
N PRO A 163 24.62 -4.94 13.11
CA PRO A 163 25.73 -5.00 14.07
C PRO A 163 25.39 -4.47 15.48
N TYR A 164 24.43 -3.56 15.61
CA TYR A 164 24.22 -2.82 16.86
C TYR A 164 22.76 -2.66 17.31
N ASN A 165 21.80 -3.11 16.50
CA ASN A 165 20.38 -2.85 16.77
C ASN A 165 19.80 -3.95 17.68
N TYR A 166 18.94 -3.53 18.59
CA TYR A 166 18.14 -4.41 19.43
C TYR A 166 16.70 -4.54 18.92
N GLY A 167 16.22 -3.53 18.21
CA GLY A 167 14.89 -3.48 17.62
C GLY A 167 14.86 -2.57 16.39
N GLU A 168 13.80 -2.73 15.61
CA GLU A 168 13.43 -1.87 14.50
C GLU A 168 11.92 -1.99 14.27
N ALA A 169 11.25 -0.86 14.07
CA ALA A 169 9.86 -0.80 13.68
C ALA A 169 9.66 0.10 12.47
N THR A 170 8.50 -0.07 11.84
CA THR A 170 8.02 0.84 10.81
C THR A 170 6.97 1.77 11.39
N TYR A 171 7.03 3.04 11.01
CA TYR A 171 6.00 4.02 11.33
C TYR A 171 4.64 3.67 10.70
N PRO A 172 3.53 4.13 11.29
CA PRO A 172 2.19 3.71 10.90
C PRO A 172 1.74 4.22 9.52
N ASP A 173 2.44 5.17 8.91
CA ASP A 173 2.15 5.62 7.55
C ASP A 173 2.64 4.63 6.47
N LEU A 174 3.62 3.78 6.80
CA LEU A 174 4.33 2.96 5.82
C LEU A 174 3.43 1.90 5.18
N TRP A 175 2.49 1.30 5.92
CA TRP A 175 1.58 0.30 5.33
C TRP A 175 0.72 0.89 4.19
N GLY A 176 0.37 2.18 4.26
CA GLY A 176 -0.36 2.86 3.19
C GLY A 176 0.50 3.15 1.95
N ARG A 177 1.83 3.18 2.11
CA ARG A 177 2.80 3.43 1.02
C ARG A 177 3.35 2.14 0.40
N SER A 178 3.44 1.07 1.19
CA SER A 178 4.15 -0.17 0.81
C SER A 178 3.33 -1.44 1.06
N GLY A 179 2.05 -1.30 1.39
CA GLY A 179 1.17 -2.41 1.74
C GLY A 179 1.46 -3.01 3.12
N LEU A 180 0.60 -3.94 3.55
CA LEU A 180 0.67 -4.56 4.89
C LEU A 180 1.99 -5.32 5.13
N THR A 181 2.62 -5.86 4.10
CA THR A 181 3.92 -6.55 4.19
C THR A 181 5.08 -5.62 4.48
N GLY A 182 4.89 -4.31 4.24
CA GLY A 182 5.83 -3.27 4.62
C GLY A 182 5.73 -2.87 6.09
N ASP A 183 4.69 -3.28 6.82
CA ASP A 183 4.49 -2.95 8.23
C ASP A 183 5.02 -4.07 9.12
N TYR A 184 5.96 -3.76 10.01
CA TYR A 184 6.60 -4.75 10.88
C TYR A 184 7.23 -4.15 12.12
N VAL A 185 7.47 -5.05 13.09
CA VAL A 185 8.35 -4.82 14.23
C VAL A 185 9.31 -5.99 14.33
N HIS A 186 10.60 -5.72 14.33
CA HIS A 186 11.66 -6.68 14.56
C HIS A 186 12.30 -6.43 15.92
N VAL A 187 12.58 -7.48 16.67
CA VAL A 187 13.25 -7.40 17.98
C VAL A 187 14.28 -8.52 18.07
N ARG A 188 15.41 -8.27 18.71
CA ARG A 188 16.43 -9.30 18.94
C ARG A 188 15.98 -10.26 20.04
N VAL A 189 16.21 -11.56 19.84
CA VAL A 189 15.72 -12.60 20.78
C VAL A 189 16.28 -12.45 22.19
N ASP A 190 17.49 -11.95 22.35
CA ASP A 190 18.17 -11.76 23.64
C ASP A 190 17.68 -10.54 24.41
N SER A 191 16.89 -9.65 23.79
CA SER A 191 16.34 -8.44 24.41
C SER A 191 14.91 -8.57 24.93
N ILE A 192 14.31 -9.75 24.76
CA ILE A 192 13.02 -10.06 25.38
C ILE A 192 13.12 -10.00 26.92
N ALA A 193 12.00 -9.78 27.60
CA ALA A 193 11.92 -9.86 29.06
C ALA A 193 12.48 -11.20 29.61
N GLY A 194 13.56 -11.11 30.40
CA GLY A 194 14.31 -12.25 30.93
C GLY A 194 15.36 -12.83 29.99
N GLY A 195 15.68 -12.14 28.89
CA GLY A 195 16.72 -12.51 27.92
C GLY A 195 18.14 -12.32 28.43
N SER A 196 19.12 -12.65 27.59
CA SER A 196 20.55 -12.64 27.92
C SER A 196 21.27 -11.33 27.61
N SER A 197 20.60 -10.32 27.05
CA SER A 197 21.22 -9.01 26.82
C SER A 197 21.61 -8.34 28.15
N TYR A 198 22.76 -7.67 28.19
CA TYR A 198 23.29 -7.10 29.43
C TYR A 198 22.47 -5.90 29.98
N THR A 199 22.04 -4.99 29.10
CA THR A 199 21.31 -3.76 29.49
C THR A 199 19.91 -3.67 28.87
N ARG A 200 19.50 -4.68 28.09
CA ARG A 200 18.29 -4.65 27.25
C ARG A 200 17.41 -5.88 27.42
N ASN A 201 17.33 -6.48 28.60
CA ASN A 201 16.65 -7.75 28.83
C ASN A 201 15.40 -7.64 29.70
N GLU A 202 14.85 -6.44 29.90
CA GLU A 202 13.59 -6.26 30.64
C GLU A 202 12.38 -6.16 29.69
N GLY A 203 12.61 -6.30 28.38
CA GLY A 203 11.57 -6.28 27.35
C GLY A 203 11.16 -4.88 26.92
N LYS A 204 11.93 -3.84 27.28
CA LYS A 204 11.60 -2.44 26.99
C LYS A 204 11.93 -2.05 25.55
N VAL A 205 12.80 -2.82 24.89
CA VAL A 205 13.06 -2.69 23.45
C VAL A 205 11.76 -2.82 22.66
N LEU A 206 10.93 -3.84 22.92
CA LEU A 206 9.65 -3.96 22.22
C LEU A 206 8.68 -2.81 22.55
N VAL A 207 8.73 -2.28 23.77
CA VAL A 207 7.91 -1.11 24.16
C VAL A 207 8.31 0.11 23.33
N HIS A 208 9.61 0.37 23.18
CA HIS A 208 10.15 1.43 22.33
C HIS A 208 9.73 1.27 20.86
N GLU A 209 9.95 0.08 20.28
CA GLU A 209 9.59 -0.18 18.88
C GLU A 209 8.08 -0.06 18.63
N LEU A 210 7.23 -0.45 19.59
CA LEU A 210 5.79 -0.24 19.46
C LEU A 210 5.38 1.22 19.63
N GLY A 211 6.16 2.03 20.33
CA GLY A 211 6.03 3.49 20.31
C GLY A 211 6.19 4.05 18.89
N HIS A 212 7.22 3.61 18.16
CA HIS A 212 7.41 3.95 16.74
C HIS A 212 6.27 3.43 15.86
N TRP A 213 5.85 2.18 16.05
CA TRP A 213 4.74 1.57 15.30
C TRP A 213 3.40 2.31 15.49
N LEU A 214 3.24 2.96 16.65
CA LEU A 214 2.13 3.86 17.01
C LEU A 214 2.40 5.33 16.67
N GLY A 215 3.53 5.65 16.03
CA GLY A 215 3.82 6.97 15.48
C GLY A 215 4.50 7.94 16.43
N LEU A 216 5.21 7.49 17.46
CA LEU A 216 6.14 8.32 18.22
C LEU A 216 7.52 8.32 17.56
N VAL A 217 8.16 9.47 17.47
CA VAL A 217 9.58 9.57 17.07
C VAL A 217 10.47 9.56 18.30
N HIS A 218 11.79 9.44 18.13
CA HIS A 218 12.72 9.58 19.25
C HIS A 218 12.59 10.96 19.90
N THR A 219 12.82 11.06 21.21
CA THR A 219 12.79 12.34 21.95
C THR A 219 13.80 13.37 21.40
N TYR A 220 14.86 12.89 20.76
CA TYR A 220 15.93 13.68 20.16
C TYR A 220 15.85 13.81 18.63
N GLU A 221 14.76 13.36 17.98
CA GLU A 221 14.70 13.20 16.52
C GLU A 221 15.03 14.50 15.76
N TYR A 222 14.57 15.66 16.27
CA TYR A 222 14.83 16.97 15.68
C TYR A 222 15.63 17.91 16.61
N GLY A 223 16.36 17.33 17.56
CA GLY A 223 17.21 18.07 18.49
C GLY A 223 16.47 19.16 19.26
N CYS A 224 17.22 20.19 19.64
CA CYS A 224 16.67 21.36 20.33
C CYS A 224 15.80 22.26 19.43
N ASP A 225 15.55 21.99 18.15
CA ASP A 225 14.68 22.86 17.34
C ASP A 225 13.21 22.48 17.54
N LYS A 226 12.87 21.21 17.26
CA LYS A 226 11.47 20.73 17.27
C LYS A 226 11.23 19.59 18.24
N GLY A 227 12.26 19.04 18.87
CA GLY A 227 12.17 17.85 19.73
C GLY A 227 11.53 16.68 18.99
N ASP A 228 10.51 16.08 19.61
CA ASP A 228 9.69 14.99 19.06
C ASP A 228 8.27 15.44 18.62
N PHE A 229 8.04 16.75 18.54
CA PHE A 229 6.73 17.39 18.32
C PHE A 229 5.71 17.22 19.45
N ILE A 230 6.13 16.87 20.67
CA ILE A 230 5.26 16.62 21.81
C ILE A 230 5.60 17.61 22.93
N ASN A 231 4.60 18.33 23.42
CA ASN A 231 4.85 19.53 24.25
C ASN A 231 5.35 19.20 25.65
N ASP A 232 4.93 18.07 26.22
CA ASP A 232 5.32 17.64 27.57
C ASP A 232 6.59 16.76 27.57
N THR A 233 7.23 16.60 26.42
CA THR A 233 8.56 16.00 26.30
C THR A 233 9.59 17.11 26.17
N PRO A 234 10.48 17.34 27.16
CA PRO A 234 11.58 18.28 27.02
C PRO A 234 12.45 17.95 25.80
N ALA A 235 12.92 19.00 25.11
CA ALA A 235 13.74 18.82 23.91
C ALA A 235 15.12 18.25 24.28
N MET A 236 15.60 17.32 23.47
CA MET A 236 16.87 16.64 23.68
C MET A 236 17.71 16.77 22.40
N ALA A 237 18.96 17.19 22.51
CA ALA A 237 19.79 17.51 21.34
C ALA A 237 20.22 16.25 20.55
N ASP A 238 20.50 15.18 21.27
CA ASP A 238 21.09 13.94 20.81
C ASP A 238 20.73 12.80 21.76
N PHE A 239 20.99 11.56 21.36
CA PHE A 239 20.68 10.41 22.19
C PHE A 239 21.68 10.21 23.33
N ASN A 240 21.22 9.57 24.40
CA ASN A 240 22.07 9.15 25.51
C ASN A 240 21.87 7.66 25.78
N ASP A 241 22.94 6.88 25.64
CA ASP A 241 22.94 5.43 25.95
C ASP A 241 23.07 5.15 27.46
N TYR A 242 23.25 6.19 28.27
CA TYR A 242 23.40 6.14 29.72
C TYR A 242 22.21 6.81 30.42
N CYS A 243 22.05 6.50 31.71
CA CYS A 243 21.07 7.13 32.59
C CYS A 243 21.74 8.29 33.34
N GLU A 244 22.09 9.36 32.62
CA GLU A 244 22.75 10.53 33.20
C GLU A 244 21.72 11.47 33.82
N GLU A 245 21.44 11.27 35.10
CA GLU A 245 20.56 12.14 35.90
C GLU A 245 20.97 13.61 35.80
N GLY A 246 20.00 14.51 35.62
CA GLY A 246 20.24 15.95 35.54
C GLY A 246 20.81 16.45 34.21
N ARG A 247 20.91 15.60 33.19
CA ARG A 247 21.36 16.01 31.85
C ARG A 247 20.33 16.97 31.23
N ASP A 248 20.78 18.15 30.84
CA ASP A 248 20.02 19.11 30.03
C ASP A 248 20.88 19.49 28.83
N SER A 249 20.58 18.88 27.69
CA SER A 249 21.30 19.10 26.43
C SER A 249 20.77 20.29 25.63
N CYS A 250 19.59 20.79 25.98
CA CYS A 250 18.91 21.91 25.34
C CYS A 250 18.57 22.99 26.38
N PRO A 251 19.56 23.63 27.03
CA PRO A 251 19.27 24.58 28.10
C PRO A 251 18.68 25.89 27.54
N GLY A 252 17.68 26.44 28.23
CA GLY A 252 17.17 27.78 27.94
C GLY A 252 15.69 27.94 28.25
N ALA A 253 15.22 29.19 28.20
CA ALA A 253 13.80 29.50 28.44
C ALA A 253 12.89 28.93 27.34
N ASP A 254 13.40 28.78 26.11
CA ASP A 254 12.66 28.25 24.97
C ASP A 254 12.54 26.70 25.01
N TYR A 255 13.40 26.04 25.80
CA TYR A 255 13.47 24.58 25.94
C TYR A 255 13.55 24.19 27.43
N PRO A 256 12.47 24.43 28.19
CA PRO A 256 12.49 24.17 29.62
C PRO A 256 12.47 22.67 29.93
N GLY A 257 13.31 22.23 30.87
CA GLY A 257 13.30 20.88 31.43
C GLY A 257 14.60 20.12 31.15
N GLU A 258 14.88 19.13 31.99
CA GLU A 258 15.99 18.19 31.76
C GLU A 258 15.62 17.20 30.65
N ASP A 259 16.63 16.62 30.01
CA ASP A 259 16.44 15.61 28.97
C ASP A 259 15.55 14.47 29.49
N PRO A 260 14.62 13.97 28.67
CA PRO A 260 13.67 12.93 29.07
C PRO A 260 14.31 11.53 29.08
N ILE A 261 15.36 11.33 29.91
CA ILE A 261 16.18 10.11 29.95
C ILE A 261 15.40 8.85 30.37
N HIS A 262 14.32 9.02 31.15
CA HIS A 262 13.43 7.94 31.56
C HIS A 262 12.32 7.62 30.55
N ASN A 263 12.26 8.35 29.42
CA ASN A 263 11.24 8.12 28.42
C ASN A 263 11.53 6.85 27.62
N TYR A 264 10.50 6.06 27.32
CA TYR A 264 10.63 4.86 26.49
C TYR A 264 11.16 5.16 25.08
N MET A 265 10.97 6.38 24.55
CA MET A 265 11.47 6.82 23.24
C MET A 265 12.89 7.43 23.30
N SER A 266 13.53 7.40 24.46
CA SER A 266 14.96 7.72 24.63
C SER A 266 15.84 6.48 24.40
N SER A 267 17.16 6.64 24.49
CA SER A 267 18.15 5.57 24.23
C SER A 267 18.77 4.97 25.49
N GLY A 268 18.34 5.36 26.69
CA GLY A 268 18.87 4.82 27.95
C GLY A 268 18.61 3.31 28.10
N PRO A 269 19.34 2.61 28.99
CA PRO A 269 19.16 1.17 29.23
C PRO A 269 17.77 0.84 29.79
N ASP A 270 17.37 -0.44 29.72
CA ASP A 270 16.03 -0.89 30.14
C ASP A 270 15.70 -0.53 31.60
N SER A 271 16.71 -0.57 32.48
CA SER A 271 16.60 -0.20 33.89
C SER A 271 16.33 1.29 34.14
N CYS A 272 16.53 2.15 33.13
CA CYS A 272 16.37 3.60 33.20
C CYS A 272 15.06 4.07 32.57
N VAL A 273 14.68 3.51 31.42
CA VAL A 273 13.49 3.94 30.68
C VAL A 273 12.23 3.33 31.30
N THR A 274 11.27 4.16 31.70
CA THR A 274 10.13 3.73 32.54
C THR A 274 8.77 4.30 32.14
N GLU A 275 8.70 5.27 31.23
CA GLU A 275 7.42 5.92 30.93
C GLU A 275 7.25 6.48 29.52
N PHE A 276 5.98 6.64 29.16
CA PHE A 276 5.52 7.59 28.14
C PHE A 276 4.89 8.79 28.85
N THR A 277 4.97 9.95 28.23
CA THR A 277 4.30 11.17 28.72
C THR A 277 2.80 11.15 28.41
N SER A 278 2.06 12.14 28.91
CA SER A 278 0.62 12.24 28.67
C SER A 278 0.34 12.66 27.23
N ASP A 279 1.10 13.60 26.68
CA ASP A 279 0.92 14.01 25.28
C ASP A 279 1.46 12.95 24.31
N GLN A 280 2.46 12.14 24.68
CA GLN A 280 2.84 10.93 23.92
C GLN A 280 1.69 9.91 23.86
N THR A 281 0.99 9.72 24.98
CA THR A 281 -0.22 8.89 25.00
C THR A 281 -1.28 9.42 24.02
N GLN A 282 -1.58 10.71 24.06
CA GLN A 282 -2.54 11.31 23.14
C GLN A 282 -2.06 11.23 21.68
N ARG A 283 -0.76 11.43 21.45
CA ARG A 283 -0.14 11.35 20.13
C ARG A 283 -0.34 9.98 19.51
N MET A 284 -0.02 8.91 20.24
CA MET A 284 -0.21 7.53 19.75
C MET A 284 -1.67 7.25 19.37
N ARG A 285 -2.64 7.74 20.14
CA ARG A 285 -4.07 7.58 19.82
C ARG A 285 -4.46 8.34 18.54
N ASN A 286 -3.99 9.58 18.40
CA ASN A 286 -4.23 10.38 17.20
C ASN A 286 -3.60 9.72 15.96
N MET A 287 -2.39 9.18 16.08
CA MET A 287 -1.70 8.48 15.00
C MET A 287 -2.37 7.16 14.64
N TRP A 288 -2.85 6.40 15.63
CA TRP A 288 -3.68 5.22 15.42
C TRP A 288 -4.95 5.57 14.63
N GLU A 289 -5.68 6.61 15.03
CA GLU A 289 -6.87 7.04 14.30
C GLU A 289 -6.54 7.50 12.87
N THR A 290 -5.49 8.28 12.69
CA THR A 290 -5.06 8.80 11.38
C THR A 290 -4.66 7.67 10.43
N PHE A 291 -3.75 6.82 10.89
CA PHE A 291 -3.05 5.88 10.02
C PHE A 291 -3.57 4.46 10.09
N ARG A 292 -4.17 3.99 11.18
CA ARG A 292 -4.62 2.58 11.32
C ARG A 292 -6.14 2.43 11.14
N ILE A 293 -6.89 3.51 11.40
CA ILE A 293 -8.36 3.56 11.21
C ILE A 293 -8.74 4.34 9.94
N SER A 294 -8.28 5.59 9.80
CA SER A 294 -8.79 6.54 8.79
C SER A 294 -8.16 6.39 7.41
N LYS A 295 -6.89 5.97 7.30
CA LYS A 295 -6.31 5.55 6.01
C LYS A 295 -7.05 4.38 5.35
N ASN A 296 -7.97 3.72 6.07
CA ASN A 296 -8.88 2.73 5.50
C ASN A 296 -10.06 3.34 4.71
N THR A 297 -10.14 4.68 4.61
CA THR A 297 -11.02 5.37 3.64
C THR A 297 -10.23 5.89 2.44
N LYS A 298 -10.12 5.07 1.39
CA LYS A 298 -9.88 5.48 -0.02
C LYS A 298 -8.59 6.27 -0.38
N GLU A 299 -7.50 6.21 0.39
CA GLU A 299 -6.29 6.98 0.02
C GLU A 299 -5.41 6.31 -1.07
N VAL A 300 -5.36 4.97 -1.16
CA VAL A 300 -4.61 4.27 -2.23
C VAL A 300 -5.31 4.40 -3.60
N SER A 301 -6.63 4.53 -3.61
CA SER A 301 -7.43 4.59 -4.85
C SER A 301 -7.13 5.83 -5.68
N TRP A 302 -6.92 7.00 -5.08
CA TRP A 302 -6.76 8.23 -5.86
C TRP A 302 -5.39 8.36 -6.50
N LYS A 303 -4.34 7.79 -5.89
CA LYS A 303 -3.00 7.81 -6.46
C LYS A 303 -2.96 6.96 -7.73
N GLU A 304 -3.53 5.76 -7.67
CA GLU A 304 -3.76 4.91 -8.85
C GLU A 304 -4.68 5.58 -9.88
N ASP A 305 -5.79 6.20 -9.46
CA ASP A 305 -6.68 6.95 -10.37
C ASP A 305 -5.95 8.15 -11.03
N CYS A 306 -5.04 8.83 -10.31
CA CYS A 306 -4.25 9.97 -10.81
C CYS A 306 -3.24 9.49 -11.85
N TYR A 307 -2.47 8.44 -11.56
CA TYR A 307 -1.53 7.84 -12.51
C TYR A 307 -2.27 7.28 -13.74
N ALA A 308 -3.44 6.65 -13.53
CA ALA A 308 -4.30 6.18 -14.61
C ALA A 308 -4.76 7.31 -15.54
N ALA A 309 -4.89 8.54 -15.04
CA ALA A 309 -5.23 9.70 -15.86
C ALA A 309 -4.14 10.08 -16.86
N PHE A 310 -2.88 9.72 -16.62
CA PHE A 310 -1.75 9.98 -17.54
C PHE A 310 -1.46 8.85 -18.53
N LEU A 311 -2.09 7.67 -18.36
CA LEU A 311 -1.91 6.54 -19.28
C LEU A 311 -2.17 6.87 -20.76
N PRO A 312 -3.19 7.69 -21.13
CA PRO A 312 -3.39 8.08 -22.52
C PRO A 312 -2.18 8.77 -23.15
N LEU A 313 -1.42 9.59 -22.41
CA LEU A 313 -0.20 10.22 -22.91
C LEU A 313 0.91 9.20 -23.18
N LYS A 314 1.05 8.21 -22.31
CA LYS A 314 2.02 7.12 -22.50
C LYS A 314 1.70 6.30 -23.75
N TYR A 315 0.44 5.92 -23.93
CA TYR A 315 0.03 5.15 -25.10
C TYR A 315 0.15 5.96 -26.40
N ASP A 316 -0.18 7.25 -26.37
CA ASP A 316 -0.01 8.15 -27.51
C ASP A 316 1.46 8.32 -27.91
N CYS A 317 2.38 8.33 -26.94
CA CYS A 317 3.83 8.29 -27.20
C CYS A 317 4.28 6.97 -27.82
N LEU A 318 3.78 5.83 -27.31
CA LEU A 318 4.14 4.50 -27.81
C LEU A 318 3.61 4.21 -29.22
N GLU A 319 2.52 4.88 -29.63
CA GLU A 319 2.00 4.81 -30.99
C GLU A 319 2.83 5.63 -31.98
N ASP A 320 3.65 6.56 -31.49
CA ASP A 320 4.63 7.26 -32.31
C ASP A 320 5.88 6.38 -32.52
N LYS A 321 6.02 5.87 -33.74
CA LYS A 321 7.13 5.01 -34.17
C LYS A 321 8.52 5.66 -34.07
N SER A 322 8.61 6.94 -33.71
CA SER A 322 9.86 7.65 -33.47
C SER A 322 10.36 7.56 -32.02
N SER A 323 9.54 7.08 -31.08
CA SER A 323 9.84 7.05 -29.64
C SER A 323 10.04 5.61 -29.14
N THR A 324 10.96 5.40 -28.19
CA THR A 324 11.21 4.08 -27.60
C THR A 324 10.36 3.88 -26.33
N GLU A 325 10.15 2.63 -25.92
CA GLU A 325 9.40 2.30 -24.69
C GLU A 325 10.03 2.92 -23.44
N GLU A 326 11.36 3.07 -23.43
CA GLU A 326 12.12 3.72 -22.37
C GLU A 326 11.84 5.23 -22.36
N THR A 327 11.94 5.89 -23.53
CA THR A 327 11.65 7.33 -23.66
C THR A 327 10.21 7.68 -23.28
N CYS A 328 9.23 6.87 -23.70
CA CYS A 328 7.83 7.09 -23.34
C CYS A 328 7.52 6.81 -21.87
N SER A 329 8.33 5.96 -21.21
CA SER A 329 8.21 5.72 -19.77
C SER A 329 8.83 6.86 -18.97
N GLU A 330 9.96 7.41 -19.41
CA GLU A 330 10.58 8.60 -18.81
C GLU A 330 9.70 9.84 -18.93
N GLU A 331 9.11 10.11 -20.11
CA GLU A 331 8.15 11.21 -20.30
C GLU A 331 6.90 11.03 -19.43
N TYR A 332 6.38 9.81 -19.30
CA TYR A 332 5.26 9.49 -18.42
C TYR A 332 5.60 9.72 -16.94
N ASP A 333 6.77 9.28 -16.49
CA ASP A 333 7.21 9.43 -15.10
C ASP A 333 7.43 10.92 -14.77
N GLU A 334 8.06 11.69 -15.66
CA GLU A 334 8.24 13.13 -15.49
C GLU A 334 6.90 13.90 -15.46
N HIS A 335 5.97 13.54 -16.35
CA HIS A 335 4.68 14.23 -16.48
C HIS A 335 3.67 13.83 -15.40
N SER A 336 3.76 12.64 -14.82
CA SER A 336 2.86 12.15 -13.79
C SER A 336 3.33 12.45 -12.36
N HIS A 337 4.64 12.62 -12.13
CA HIS A 337 5.19 12.91 -10.80
C HIS A 337 4.81 14.30 -10.25
N LEU A 338 4.83 15.34 -11.10
CA LEU A 338 4.53 16.73 -10.73
C LEU A 338 3.05 17.00 -10.38
N PRO A 339 2.05 16.41 -11.07
CA PRO A 339 0.64 16.62 -10.74
C PRO A 339 0.10 15.67 -9.66
N CYS A 340 0.68 14.49 -9.47
CA CYS A 340 0.21 13.51 -8.48
C CYS A 340 0.94 13.60 -7.12
N ASN A 341 1.87 14.54 -6.92
CA ASN A 341 2.68 14.70 -5.69
C ASN A 341 3.03 16.18 -5.41
N PRO A 342 3.00 16.75 -4.18
CA PRO A 342 2.44 16.28 -2.91
C PRO A 342 1.31 17.21 -2.42
N LEU A 343 0.27 17.44 -3.20
CA LEU A 343 -0.94 18.17 -2.78
C LEU A 343 -2.13 17.67 -3.63
N SER A 344 -3.18 17.14 -2.99
CA SER A 344 -4.48 17.00 -3.65
C SER A 344 -5.02 18.40 -3.92
N PRO A 345 -5.55 18.71 -5.13
CA PRO A 345 -6.25 19.97 -5.36
C PRO A 345 -7.35 20.14 -4.32
N SER A 346 -7.44 21.33 -3.72
CA SER A 346 -8.46 21.65 -2.71
C SER A 346 -9.84 21.88 -3.34
N THR A 347 -9.86 22.23 -4.63
CA THR A 347 -11.08 22.45 -5.41
C THR A 347 -11.10 21.66 -6.72
N ARG A 348 -12.31 21.33 -7.22
CA ARG A 348 -12.50 20.70 -8.54
C ARG A 348 -11.92 21.58 -9.65
N ARG A 349 -12.04 22.91 -9.49
CA ARG A 349 -11.47 23.88 -10.43
C ARG A 349 -9.95 23.83 -10.47
N GLU A 350 -9.30 23.84 -9.31
CA GLU A 350 -7.85 23.68 -9.19
C GLU A 350 -7.38 22.32 -9.76
N CYS A 351 -8.17 21.26 -9.58
CA CYS A 351 -7.91 19.96 -10.20
C CYS A 351 -7.93 20.05 -11.73
N LEU A 352 -8.98 20.62 -12.32
CA LEU A 352 -9.08 20.76 -13.77
C LEU A 352 -7.97 21.66 -14.34
N ASP A 353 -7.66 22.77 -13.66
CA ASP A 353 -6.62 23.73 -14.07
C ASP A 353 -5.22 23.09 -14.06
N ARG A 354 -4.96 22.14 -13.15
CA ARG A 354 -3.67 21.42 -13.05
C ARG A 354 -3.45 20.40 -14.17
N PHE A 355 -4.51 19.76 -14.65
CA PHE A 355 -4.43 18.76 -15.73
C PHE A 355 -4.56 19.37 -17.13
N ALA A 356 -5.15 20.56 -17.24
CA ALA A 356 -5.34 21.25 -18.52
C ALA A 356 -4.06 21.37 -19.38
N PRO A 357 -2.87 21.73 -18.85
CA PRO A 357 -1.64 21.87 -19.65
C PRO A 357 -1.15 20.56 -20.28
N TYR A 358 -1.55 19.41 -19.72
CA TYR A 358 -1.12 18.09 -20.19
C TYR A 358 -2.00 17.55 -21.31
N LYS A 359 -3.23 18.05 -21.42
CA LYS A 359 -4.12 17.72 -22.55
C LYS A 359 -3.52 18.19 -23.87
N ASP A 360 -2.81 19.33 -23.86
CA ASP A 360 -2.15 19.89 -25.03
C ASP A 360 -0.87 19.13 -25.43
N LYS A 361 -0.40 18.21 -24.58
CA LYS A 361 0.73 17.31 -24.90
C LYS A 361 0.31 16.07 -25.70
N CYS A 362 -0.99 15.79 -25.81
CA CYS A 362 -1.50 14.73 -26.67
C CYS A 362 -1.30 15.06 -28.16
N ARG A 363 -0.63 14.17 -28.87
CA ARG A 363 -0.37 14.22 -30.32
C ARG A 363 -1.59 13.79 -31.12
N SER A 364 -2.36 12.81 -30.65
CA SER A 364 -3.62 12.37 -31.29
C SER A 364 -4.89 12.95 -30.66
N ASP A 365 -5.96 13.01 -31.45
CA ASP A 365 -7.30 13.39 -30.95
C ASP A 365 -7.90 12.31 -30.02
N SER A 366 -7.50 11.03 -30.17
CA SER A 366 -7.91 9.96 -29.25
C SER A 366 -7.31 10.19 -27.86
N CYS A 367 -6.02 10.51 -27.79
CA CYS A 367 -5.35 10.86 -26.54
C CYS A 367 -6.04 12.05 -25.85
N LYS A 368 -6.38 13.12 -26.58
CA LYS A 368 -7.05 14.30 -25.99
C LYS A 368 -8.40 13.96 -25.36
N VAL A 369 -9.15 13.04 -25.96
CA VAL A 369 -10.46 12.59 -25.47
C VAL A 369 -10.30 11.66 -24.27
N ASP A 370 -9.40 10.67 -24.36
CA ASP A 370 -9.18 9.69 -23.29
C ASP A 370 -8.53 10.32 -22.06
N PHE A 371 -7.58 11.24 -22.27
CA PHE A 371 -6.98 12.04 -21.22
C PHE A 371 -8.04 12.90 -20.51
N ALA A 372 -8.90 13.60 -21.28
CA ALA A 372 -10.00 14.39 -20.73
C ALA A 372 -10.97 13.57 -19.89
N ASN A 373 -11.40 12.42 -20.40
CA ASN A 373 -12.31 11.54 -19.69
C ASN A 373 -11.71 10.99 -18.40
N ASN A 374 -10.42 10.65 -18.40
CA ASN A 374 -9.76 10.07 -17.23
C ASN A 374 -9.52 11.12 -16.13
N TYR A 375 -9.02 12.32 -16.46
CA TYR A 375 -8.82 13.35 -15.44
C TYR A 375 -10.15 13.97 -14.98
N GLU A 376 -11.18 14.09 -15.83
CA GLU A 376 -12.50 14.58 -15.39
C GLU A 376 -13.16 13.61 -14.42
N LYS A 377 -13.01 12.29 -14.65
CA LYS A 377 -13.43 11.25 -13.72
C LYS A 377 -12.66 11.33 -12.40
N TYR A 378 -11.35 11.60 -12.46
CA TYR A 378 -10.52 11.85 -11.28
C TYR A 378 -10.97 13.09 -10.50
N CYS A 379 -11.19 14.22 -11.19
CA CYS A 379 -11.60 15.50 -10.58
C CYS A 379 -13.08 15.56 -10.15
N ALA A 380 -13.92 14.62 -10.60
CA ALA A 380 -15.34 14.53 -10.23
C ALA A 380 -15.62 13.64 -9.00
N ALA A 381 -14.60 13.00 -8.42
CA ALA A 381 -14.77 12.17 -7.23
C ALA A 381 -15.09 13.03 -5.97
N GLU A 382 -16.39 13.18 -5.66
CA GLU A 382 -17.00 14.13 -4.71
C GLU A 382 -16.50 14.10 -3.25
N GLN A 383 -15.64 13.18 -2.83
CA GLN A 383 -15.08 13.17 -1.46
C GLN A 383 -13.79 13.99 -1.30
N ARG A 384 -13.23 14.53 -2.38
CA ARG A 384 -11.83 15.02 -2.42
C ARG A 384 -11.69 16.54 -2.62
N VAL A 385 -12.80 17.25 -2.76
CA VAL A 385 -12.85 18.69 -2.99
C VAL A 385 -13.64 19.31 -1.85
N GLY A 386 -13.04 20.25 -1.12
CA GLY A 386 -13.72 20.91 -0.01
C GLY A 386 -15.05 21.49 -0.49
N ASN A 387 -16.15 21.07 0.12
CA ASN A 387 -17.40 21.80 0.02
C ASN A 387 -17.17 23.18 0.62
N THR A 388 -17.03 24.20 -0.21
CA THR A 388 -17.40 25.55 0.22
C THR A 388 -18.88 25.48 0.61
N PRO A 389 -19.30 25.95 1.80
CA PRO A 389 -20.70 25.93 2.17
C PRO A 389 -21.53 26.68 1.12
N PRO A 390 -22.64 26.11 0.62
CA PRO A 390 -23.58 26.90 -0.14
C PRO A 390 -24.15 27.98 0.77
N ASP A 391 -24.06 29.22 0.32
CA ASP A 391 -24.82 30.35 0.86
C ASP A 391 -26.29 29.93 1.01
N ASN A 392 -26.81 30.01 2.24
CA ASN A 392 -28.08 29.41 2.71
C ASN A 392 -29.35 30.00 2.08
N ASN A 393 -29.26 30.66 0.92
CA ASN A 393 -30.38 31.30 0.24
C ASN A 393 -30.62 30.86 -1.20
N LYS A 394 -30.00 29.76 -1.67
CA LYS A 394 -30.41 29.15 -2.96
C LYS A 394 -30.51 27.64 -2.85
N GLN A 395 -31.73 27.13 -2.99
CA GLN A 395 -32.00 25.72 -3.26
C GLN A 395 -31.12 25.26 -4.46
N PRO A 396 -30.51 24.07 -4.39
CA PRO A 396 -29.71 23.55 -5.50
C PRO A 396 -30.58 23.48 -6.77
N PRO A 397 -30.04 23.86 -7.94
CA PRO A 397 -30.79 23.80 -9.18
C PRO A 397 -31.21 22.36 -9.44
N LYS A 398 -32.50 22.14 -9.72
CA LYS A 398 -32.99 20.84 -10.18
C LYS A 398 -32.14 20.39 -11.38
N PRO A 399 -31.73 19.11 -11.45
CA PRO A 399 -30.94 18.60 -12.57
C PRO A 399 -31.64 18.95 -13.88
N SER A 400 -30.86 19.33 -14.89
CA SER A 400 -31.42 19.62 -16.20
C SER A 400 -32.10 18.36 -16.74
N GLN A 401 -33.18 18.52 -17.51
CA GLN A 401 -33.91 17.40 -18.10
C GLN A 401 -32.97 16.45 -18.87
N THR A 402 -31.90 16.99 -19.46
CA THR A 402 -30.85 16.26 -20.18
C THR A 402 -30.05 15.33 -19.28
N GLU A 403 -29.73 15.73 -18.05
CA GLU A 403 -28.96 14.92 -17.09
C GLU A 403 -29.83 13.82 -16.49
N ALA A 404 -31.09 14.13 -16.19
CA ALA A 404 -32.08 13.13 -15.81
C ALA A 404 -32.24 12.06 -16.91
N ASP A 405 -32.34 12.50 -18.18
CA ASP A 405 -32.48 11.61 -19.34
C ASP A 405 -31.24 10.73 -19.56
N ARG A 406 -30.03 11.22 -19.24
CA ARG A 406 -28.80 10.40 -19.27
C ARG A 406 -28.77 9.37 -18.15
N ALA A 407 -29.11 9.76 -16.92
CA ALA A 407 -29.16 8.84 -15.79
C ALA A 407 -30.20 7.72 -16.02
N TRP A 408 -31.38 8.07 -16.54
CA TRP A 408 -32.42 7.10 -16.87
C TRP A 408 -31.99 6.09 -17.94
N ARG A 409 -31.26 6.53 -18.96
CA ARG A 409 -30.72 5.62 -19.99
C ARG A 409 -29.76 4.59 -19.39
N MET A 410 -29.04 4.92 -18.32
CA MET A 410 -28.18 3.96 -17.63
C MET A 410 -28.98 2.89 -16.88
N VAL A 411 -30.05 3.25 -16.18
CA VAL A 411 -30.97 2.30 -15.53
C VAL A 411 -31.59 1.35 -16.56
N CYS A 412 -32.04 1.88 -17.70
CA CYS A 412 -32.56 1.06 -18.78
C CYS A 412 -31.51 0.14 -19.41
N ARG A 413 -30.25 0.59 -19.50
CA ARG A 413 -29.15 -0.25 -19.98
C ARG A 413 -28.91 -1.41 -19.02
N GLN A 414 -28.92 -1.18 -17.71
CA GLN A 414 -28.79 -2.23 -16.69
C GLN A 414 -29.93 -3.24 -16.77
N ALA A 415 -31.18 -2.77 -16.86
CA ALA A 415 -32.35 -3.63 -17.05
C ALA A 415 -32.24 -4.48 -18.33
N SER A 416 -31.72 -3.89 -19.40
CA SER A 416 -31.55 -4.58 -20.68
C SER A 416 -30.49 -5.69 -20.63
N ILE A 417 -29.42 -5.48 -19.86
CA ILE A 417 -28.34 -6.46 -19.71
C ILE A 417 -28.86 -7.68 -18.95
N GLN A 418 -29.57 -7.48 -17.84
CA GLN A 418 -30.14 -8.58 -17.04
C GLN A 418 -31.08 -9.49 -17.83
N VAL A 419 -31.83 -8.94 -18.78
CA VAL A 419 -32.74 -9.70 -19.65
C VAL A 419 -31.96 -10.39 -20.77
N ARG A 420 -31.02 -9.67 -21.41
CA ARG A 420 -30.26 -10.15 -22.56
C ARG A 420 -29.37 -11.35 -22.22
N GLU A 421 -28.76 -11.34 -21.04
CA GLU A 421 -27.92 -12.43 -20.52
C GLU A 421 -28.68 -13.75 -20.36
N GLN A 422 -30.01 -13.73 -20.39
CA GLN A 422 -30.89 -14.88 -20.16
C GLN A 422 -31.87 -15.13 -21.32
N CYS A 423 -31.78 -14.39 -22.43
CA CYS A 423 -32.67 -14.52 -23.60
C CYS A 423 -32.27 -15.72 -24.48
N THR A 424 -32.93 -16.86 -24.34
CA THR A 424 -32.74 -18.02 -25.24
C THR A 424 -33.84 -18.16 -26.30
N LYS A 425 -35.01 -17.53 -26.10
CA LYS A 425 -36.13 -17.53 -27.05
C LYS A 425 -36.00 -16.41 -28.10
N HIS A 426 -36.39 -16.74 -29.33
CA HIS A 426 -36.33 -15.83 -30.49
C HIS A 426 -37.12 -14.51 -30.29
N GLU A 427 -38.23 -14.55 -29.56
CA GLU A 427 -39.05 -13.39 -29.23
C GLU A 427 -38.31 -12.38 -28.33
N CYS A 428 -37.58 -12.88 -27.32
CA CYS A 428 -36.73 -12.08 -26.42
C CYS A 428 -35.59 -11.41 -27.19
N GLN A 429 -34.91 -12.19 -28.04
CA GLN A 429 -33.81 -11.69 -28.87
C GLN A 429 -34.28 -10.64 -29.88
N THR A 430 -35.47 -10.82 -30.46
CA THR A 430 -36.07 -9.86 -31.41
C THR A 430 -36.44 -8.54 -30.76
N GLU A 431 -37.07 -8.56 -29.57
CA GLU A 431 -37.38 -7.34 -28.81
C GLU A 431 -36.10 -6.58 -28.39
N MET A 432 -35.04 -7.31 -28.03
CA MET A 432 -33.76 -6.73 -27.60
C MET A 432 -32.91 -6.21 -28.75
N ALA A 433 -33.05 -6.77 -29.96
CA ALA A 433 -32.35 -6.34 -31.17
C ALA A 433 -33.02 -5.15 -31.87
N ARG A 434 -34.36 -5.06 -31.85
CA ARG A 434 -35.12 -4.01 -32.56
C ARG A 434 -35.20 -2.66 -31.83
N GLY A 435 -34.56 -2.53 -30.66
CA GLY A 435 -34.41 -1.25 -29.96
C GLY A 435 -35.70 -0.68 -29.36
N SER A 436 -36.76 -1.47 -29.19
CA SER A 436 -38.05 -1.04 -28.65
C SER A 436 -37.92 -0.50 -27.21
N LEU A 437 -37.05 -1.12 -26.40
CA LEU A 437 -36.70 -0.67 -25.05
C LEU A 437 -35.95 0.67 -25.06
N PHE A 438 -34.96 0.82 -25.94
CA PHE A 438 -34.18 2.06 -26.03
C PHE A 438 -35.01 3.25 -26.53
N LYS A 439 -36.00 3.02 -27.40
CA LYS A 439 -36.99 4.03 -27.77
C LYS A 439 -37.89 4.41 -26.58
N ARG A 440 -38.29 3.45 -25.74
CA ARG A 440 -39.07 3.70 -24.51
C ARG A 440 -38.26 4.37 -23.40
N CYS A 441 -36.94 4.24 -23.43
CA CYS A 441 -35.99 4.84 -22.48
C CYS A 441 -35.36 6.16 -22.94
N ALA A 442 -35.85 6.71 -24.06
CA ALA A 442 -35.29 7.95 -24.62
C ALA A 442 -35.49 9.17 -23.72
N LYS A 443 -36.56 9.16 -22.89
CA LYS A 443 -36.93 10.22 -21.95
C LYS A 443 -37.11 9.66 -20.54
N THR A 444 -36.75 10.44 -19.53
CA THR A 444 -36.93 10.10 -18.12
C THR A 444 -38.42 10.02 -17.78
N PRO A 445 -38.85 8.99 -17.03
CA PRO A 445 -40.22 8.89 -16.53
C PRO A 445 -40.52 10.05 -15.59
N GLN A 446 -41.74 10.56 -15.63
CA GLN A 446 -42.21 11.65 -14.77
C GLN A 446 -42.73 11.13 -13.43
N ASP A 447 -43.07 9.84 -13.34
CA ASP A 447 -43.56 9.20 -12.11
C ASP A 447 -43.20 7.70 -12.05
N ASP A 448 -43.45 7.12 -10.88
CA ASP A 448 -43.19 5.71 -10.53
C ASP A 448 -43.98 4.73 -11.41
N ARG A 449 -45.17 5.11 -11.87
CA ARG A 449 -46.00 4.27 -12.75
C ARG A 449 -45.40 4.21 -14.14
N GLN A 450 -44.93 5.35 -14.67
CA GLN A 450 -44.26 5.42 -15.95
C GLN A 450 -42.93 4.68 -15.90
N CYS A 451 -42.16 4.82 -14.81
CA CYS A 451 -40.91 4.07 -14.57
C CYS A 451 -41.17 2.56 -14.56
N SER A 452 -42.14 2.12 -13.77
CA SER A 452 -42.56 0.72 -13.67
C SER A 452 -43.04 0.17 -15.01
N SER A 453 -43.83 0.95 -15.77
CA SER A 453 -44.38 0.50 -17.05
C SER A 453 -43.31 0.21 -18.13
N VAL A 454 -42.14 0.86 -18.03
CA VAL A 454 -41.02 0.64 -18.94
C VAL A 454 -40.30 -0.66 -18.58
N LEU A 455 -40.07 -0.92 -17.28
CA LEU A 455 -39.34 -2.10 -16.80
C LEU A 455 -40.21 -3.36 -16.75
N ASP A 456 -41.51 -3.24 -16.46
CA ASP A 456 -42.43 -4.37 -16.36
C ASP A 456 -42.59 -5.13 -17.68
N LYS A 457 -42.42 -4.45 -18.82
CA LYS A 457 -42.44 -5.09 -20.13
C LYS A 457 -41.27 -6.05 -20.36
N LEU A 458 -40.23 -5.97 -19.53
CA LEU A 458 -39.08 -6.86 -19.59
C LEU A 458 -39.23 -8.10 -18.71
N VAL A 459 -40.12 -8.07 -17.71
CA VAL A 459 -40.33 -9.20 -16.79
C VAL A 459 -40.87 -10.45 -17.50
N PRO A 460 -41.82 -10.37 -18.46
CA PRO A 460 -42.24 -11.53 -19.24
C PRO A 460 -41.16 -12.10 -20.16
N LEU A 461 -40.16 -11.28 -20.51
CA LEU A 461 -39.02 -11.69 -21.33
C LEU A 461 -37.96 -12.43 -20.51
N CYS A 462 -38.00 -12.34 -19.18
CA CYS A 462 -37.12 -13.12 -18.32
C CYS A 462 -37.48 -14.59 -18.37
N GLU A 463 -36.51 -15.41 -18.76
CA GLU A 463 -36.67 -16.86 -18.83
C GLU A 463 -36.30 -17.55 -17.50
N THR A 464 -35.52 -16.87 -16.65
CA THR A 464 -35.11 -17.38 -15.34
C THR A 464 -35.69 -16.57 -14.19
N ASP A 465 -35.88 -17.22 -13.04
CA ASP A 465 -36.35 -16.53 -11.82
C ASP A 465 -35.32 -15.56 -11.27
N GLN A 466 -34.03 -15.77 -11.56
CA GLN A 466 -32.97 -14.83 -11.23
C GLN A 466 -33.13 -13.51 -12.00
N CYS A 467 -33.42 -13.58 -13.30
CA CYS A 467 -33.74 -12.38 -14.10
C CYS A 467 -34.99 -11.67 -13.57
N ARG A 468 -36.07 -12.41 -13.30
CA ARG A 468 -37.31 -11.81 -12.75
C ARG A 468 -37.07 -11.09 -11.43
N ARG A 469 -36.33 -11.72 -10.50
CA ARG A 469 -35.97 -11.10 -9.21
C ARG A 469 -35.02 -9.91 -9.37
N GLY A 470 -34.05 -9.98 -10.27
CA GLY A 470 -33.13 -8.88 -10.57
C GLY A 470 -33.84 -7.64 -11.10
N LEU A 471 -34.78 -7.83 -12.03
CA LEU A 471 -35.61 -6.75 -12.56
C LEU A 471 -36.58 -6.20 -11.52
N GLN A 472 -37.18 -7.05 -10.69
CA GLN A 472 -38.03 -6.60 -9.58
C GLN A 472 -37.24 -5.79 -8.54
N ALA A 473 -35.99 -6.17 -8.24
CA ALA A 473 -35.11 -5.43 -7.34
C ALA A 473 -34.66 -4.08 -7.94
N LEU A 474 -34.34 -4.05 -9.24
CA LEU A 474 -34.03 -2.82 -9.95
C LEU A 474 -35.24 -1.88 -9.97
N LYS A 475 -36.44 -2.42 -10.20
CA LYS A 475 -37.70 -1.66 -10.14
C LYS A 475 -37.97 -1.12 -8.74
N SER A 476 -37.83 -1.92 -7.68
CA SER A 476 -38.05 -1.46 -6.31
C SER A 476 -37.05 -0.38 -5.90
N ARG A 477 -35.82 -0.43 -6.42
CA ARG A 477 -34.81 0.59 -6.13
C ARG A 477 -35.02 1.87 -6.91
N GLU A 478 -35.24 1.78 -8.22
CA GLU A 478 -35.21 2.95 -9.12
C GLU A 478 -36.58 3.60 -9.36
N CYS A 479 -37.67 2.83 -9.20
CA CYS A 479 -39.04 3.28 -9.46
C CYS A 479 -39.89 3.47 -8.19
N VAL A 480 -39.41 3.10 -7.01
CA VAL A 480 -40.11 3.35 -5.72
C VAL A 480 -39.40 4.40 -4.87
N ALA A 481 -38.10 4.64 -5.13
CA ALA A 481 -37.31 5.65 -4.42
C ALA A 481 -37.51 7.09 -4.91
N ARG A 482 -38.23 7.34 -6.03
CA ARG A 482 -38.37 8.71 -6.55
C ARG A 482 -39.26 9.64 -5.71
N ASN A 483 -39.96 9.10 -4.71
CA ASN A 483 -40.68 9.87 -3.69
C ASN A 483 -40.01 9.86 -2.30
N LYS A 484 -38.76 9.39 -2.17
CA LYS A 484 -38.03 9.46 -0.90
C LYS A 484 -36.59 9.96 -1.11
N ASP A 485 -36.29 11.00 -0.36
CA ASP A 485 -35.03 11.72 -0.19
C ASP A 485 -33.79 10.80 -0.26
N PRO A 486 -32.83 11.03 -1.18
CA PRO A 486 -31.77 10.07 -1.50
C PRO A 486 -30.55 10.19 -0.58
N VAL A 487 -30.76 10.11 0.74
CA VAL A 487 -29.68 9.98 1.73
C VAL A 487 -30.03 8.93 2.76
N ALA A 488 -29.96 7.65 2.39
CA ALA A 488 -29.63 6.55 3.30
C ALA A 488 -29.48 5.24 2.52
N GLU A 489 -28.51 4.43 2.95
CA GLU A 489 -28.32 3.01 2.64
C GLU A 489 -27.70 2.64 1.29
N TYR A 490 -26.37 2.61 1.25
CA TYR A 490 -25.65 1.50 0.63
C TYR A 490 -24.28 1.31 1.31
N ASN A 491 -24.20 0.31 2.19
CA ASN A 491 -22.96 -0.31 2.66
C ASN A 491 -22.98 -1.79 2.27
N ASN A 492 -21.83 -2.26 1.78
CA ASN A 492 -21.41 -3.65 1.55
C ASN A 492 -22.10 -4.50 0.46
N GLY A 493 -21.31 -4.88 -0.55
CA GLY A 493 -21.54 -6.08 -1.35
C GLY A 493 -20.96 -6.03 -2.77
N THR A 494 -19.70 -6.43 -2.92
CA THR A 494 -19.04 -6.73 -4.20
C THR A 494 -19.61 -8.01 -4.82
N VAL A 495 -19.93 -8.05 -6.12
CA VAL A 495 -19.65 -9.20 -7.03
C VAL A 495 -19.56 -8.71 -8.48
N THR A 496 -18.49 -9.15 -9.12
CA THR A 496 -18.04 -9.03 -10.52
C THR A 496 -18.81 -9.95 -11.50
N GLU A 497 -19.36 -9.36 -12.57
CA GLU A 497 -19.21 -9.68 -14.02
C GLU A 497 -19.21 -11.16 -14.56
N TRP A 498 -19.99 -11.39 -15.65
CA TRP A 498 -19.72 -12.17 -16.91
C TRP A 498 -20.64 -13.31 -17.40
N ASP A 499 -20.74 -13.32 -18.74
CA ASP A 499 -21.34 -14.18 -19.77
C ASP A 499 -20.66 -15.58 -19.92
N ILE A 500 -21.41 -16.69 -20.11
CA ILE A 500 -20.91 -18.09 -19.99
C ILE A 500 -21.48 -19.02 -21.08
N SER A 501 -20.68 -19.33 -22.11
CA SER A 501 -20.75 -20.66 -22.76
C SER A 501 -19.40 -21.19 -23.26
N ARG A 502 -18.34 -20.36 -23.31
CA ARG A 502 -16.94 -20.79 -23.55
C ARG A 502 -15.91 -20.16 -22.59
N ALA A 503 -16.37 -19.30 -21.69
CA ALA A 503 -15.52 -18.61 -20.75
C ALA A 503 -15.10 -19.56 -19.62
N MET A 504 -13.81 -19.69 -19.42
CA MET A 504 -13.26 -20.35 -18.23
C MET A 504 -13.60 -19.52 -16.98
N SER A 505 -13.86 -20.18 -15.84
CA SER A 505 -14.14 -19.51 -14.56
C SER A 505 -13.07 -18.47 -14.25
N PRO A 506 -13.39 -17.22 -13.91
CA PRO A 506 -12.38 -16.17 -13.72
C PRO A 506 -11.31 -16.62 -12.73
N MET A 507 -10.06 -16.42 -13.11
CA MET A 507 -8.85 -16.72 -12.34
C MET A 507 -7.96 -15.51 -12.46
N THR A 508 -7.35 -15.09 -11.35
CA THR A 508 -6.42 -13.97 -11.35
C THR A 508 -5.16 -14.32 -12.15
N ARG A 509 -4.48 -13.31 -12.70
CA ARG A 509 -3.19 -13.50 -13.40
C ARG A 509 -2.17 -14.23 -12.52
N SER A 510 -2.15 -13.93 -11.22
CA SER A 510 -1.26 -14.58 -10.24
C SER A 510 -1.60 -16.06 -10.02
N GLU A 511 -2.88 -16.42 -9.95
CA GLU A 511 -3.30 -17.83 -9.85
C GLU A 511 -2.98 -18.62 -11.14
N TRP A 512 -3.12 -18.00 -12.30
CA TRP A 512 -2.75 -18.60 -13.58
C TRP A 512 -1.25 -18.85 -13.68
N GLU A 513 -0.45 -17.83 -13.38
CA GLU A 513 1.01 -17.91 -13.37
C GLU A 513 1.49 -19.02 -12.42
N THR A 514 0.88 -19.12 -11.23
CA THR A 514 1.22 -20.17 -10.26
C THR A 514 0.98 -21.58 -10.81
N ARG A 515 -0.19 -21.84 -11.40
CA ARG A 515 -0.56 -23.17 -11.93
C ARG A 515 0.22 -23.53 -13.20
N CYS A 516 0.46 -22.56 -14.07
CA CYS A 516 1.25 -22.75 -15.29
C CYS A 516 2.72 -23.05 -14.96
N ASN A 517 3.29 -22.34 -13.98
CA ASN A 517 4.67 -22.55 -13.53
C ASN A 517 4.87 -23.90 -12.81
N GLU A 518 3.82 -24.51 -12.27
CA GLU A 518 3.88 -25.87 -11.71
C GLU A 518 4.13 -26.92 -12.81
N ALA A 519 3.43 -26.82 -13.94
CA ALA A 519 3.67 -27.67 -15.10
C ALA A 519 5.09 -27.44 -15.67
N ALA A 520 5.54 -26.19 -15.74
CA ALA A 520 6.89 -25.84 -16.17
C ALA A 520 7.98 -26.52 -15.32
N ARG A 521 7.81 -26.55 -13.98
CA ARG A 521 8.76 -27.22 -13.08
C ARG A 521 8.86 -28.72 -13.31
N ILE A 522 7.73 -29.40 -13.58
CA ILE A 522 7.72 -30.84 -13.86
C ILE A 522 8.49 -31.15 -15.15
N ILE A 523 8.33 -30.32 -16.18
CA ILE A 523 9.05 -30.46 -17.45
C ILE A 523 10.56 -30.28 -17.24
N ILE A 524 10.97 -29.21 -16.55
CA ILE A 524 12.39 -28.93 -16.25
C ILE A 524 13.02 -30.05 -15.41
N GLN A 525 12.29 -30.59 -14.43
CA GLN A 525 12.78 -31.73 -13.62
C GLN A 525 12.96 -33.00 -14.47
N SER A 526 12.09 -33.24 -15.45
CA SER A 526 12.22 -34.40 -16.35
C SER A 526 13.48 -34.34 -17.22
N CYS A 527 13.99 -33.15 -17.50
CA CYS A 527 15.22 -32.95 -18.27
C CYS A 527 16.50 -33.42 -17.55
N LYS A 528 16.44 -33.77 -16.25
CA LYS A 528 17.60 -34.26 -15.46
C LYS A 528 18.89 -33.42 -15.63
N ALA A 529 18.74 -32.10 -15.69
CA ALA A 529 19.81 -31.12 -15.93
C ALA A 529 20.48 -31.16 -17.33
N GLU A 530 19.87 -31.81 -18.32
CA GLU A 530 20.33 -31.74 -19.71
C GLU A 530 20.04 -30.35 -20.30
N LYS A 531 21.11 -29.60 -20.55
CA LYS A 531 21.05 -28.19 -20.98
C LYS A 531 20.19 -27.97 -22.22
N ASN A 532 20.35 -28.82 -23.25
CA ASN A 532 19.59 -28.70 -24.50
C ASN A 532 18.08 -28.91 -24.29
N CYS A 533 17.70 -29.77 -23.34
CA CYS A 533 16.30 -30.02 -22.97
C CYS A 533 15.69 -28.80 -22.26
N ILE A 534 16.44 -28.19 -21.34
CA ILE A 534 15.99 -26.99 -20.59
C ILE A 534 15.89 -25.78 -21.52
N ASP A 535 16.89 -25.55 -22.37
CA ASP A 535 16.92 -24.42 -23.30
C ASP A 535 15.79 -24.52 -24.35
N SER A 536 15.47 -25.74 -24.79
CA SER A 536 14.31 -26.03 -25.64
C SER A 536 12.98 -25.71 -24.93
N PHE A 537 12.87 -25.99 -23.63
CA PHE A 537 11.66 -25.67 -22.86
C PHE A 537 11.50 -24.16 -22.62
N HIS A 538 12.55 -23.42 -22.28
CA HIS A 538 12.46 -21.97 -22.12
C HIS A 538 12.11 -21.24 -23.42
N SER A 539 12.35 -21.86 -24.58
CA SER A 539 11.98 -21.32 -25.89
C SER A 539 10.55 -21.70 -26.32
N SER A 540 9.79 -22.36 -25.45
CA SER A 540 8.49 -22.95 -25.79
C SER A 540 7.30 -22.01 -25.56
N VAL A 541 6.19 -22.31 -26.25
CA VAL A 541 4.94 -21.53 -26.18
C VAL A 541 4.34 -21.57 -24.77
N LEU A 542 4.41 -22.70 -24.06
CA LEU A 542 3.89 -22.80 -22.69
C LEU A 542 4.63 -21.84 -21.74
N TRP A 543 5.97 -21.84 -21.77
CA TRP A 543 6.80 -20.97 -20.91
C TRP A 543 6.49 -19.49 -21.13
N THR A 544 6.45 -19.05 -22.38
CA THR A 544 6.18 -17.65 -22.74
C THR A 544 4.76 -17.17 -22.38
N ASN A 545 3.81 -18.10 -22.21
CA ASN A 545 2.43 -17.78 -21.84
C ASN A 545 2.14 -17.90 -20.35
N CYS A 546 3.01 -18.53 -19.55
CA CYS A 546 2.84 -18.58 -18.09
C CYS A 546 2.90 -17.19 -17.42
N HIS A 547 3.57 -16.21 -18.03
CA HIS A 547 3.69 -14.83 -17.51
C HIS A 547 2.68 -13.83 -18.11
N LYS A 548 1.81 -14.30 -19.01
CA LYS A 548 0.74 -13.50 -19.63
C LYS A 548 -0.60 -13.77 -18.93
N ASP A 549 -1.63 -13.02 -19.32
CA ASP A 549 -2.99 -13.32 -18.86
C ASP A 549 -3.45 -14.71 -19.34
N ARG A 550 -4.21 -15.40 -18.48
CA ARG A 550 -4.78 -16.71 -18.81
C ARG A 550 -5.64 -16.61 -20.07
N PRO A 551 -5.53 -17.56 -21.02
CA PRO A 551 -6.47 -17.65 -22.13
C PRO A 551 -7.90 -17.71 -21.63
N LYS A 552 -8.77 -16.90 -22.23
CA LYS A 552 -10.19 -16.78 -21.81
C LYS A 552 -11.04 -17.95 -22.33
N VAL A 553 -10.54 -18.63 -23.36
CA VAL A 553 -11.19 -19.75 -24.06
C VAL A 553 -10.54 -21.06 -23.61
N LYS A 554 -11.37 -22.06 -23.29
CA LYS A 554 -10.94 -23.35 -22.75
C LYS A 554 -10.07 -24.13 -23.71
N GLU A 555 -10.42 -24.11 -25.00
CA GLU A 555 -9.71 -24.82 -26.06
C GLU A 555 -8.31 -24.21 -26.28
N ASP A 556 -8.19 -22.89 -26.31
CA ASP A 556 -6.90 -22.19 -26.42
C ASP A 556 -6.01 -22.44 -25.20
N CYS A 557 -6.59 -22.52 -24.00
CA CYS A 557 -5.86 -22.88 -22.79
C CYS A 557 -5.34 -24.32 -22.88
N LYS A 558 -6.17 -25.28 -23.28
CA LYS A 558 -5.76 -26.68 -23.41
C LYS A 558 -4.69 -26.86 -24.47
N ALA A 559 -4.77 -26.12 -25.58
CA ALA A 559 -3.77 -26.13 -26.64
C ALA A 559 -2.37 -25.79 -26.12
N LEU A 560 -2.23 -24.88 -25.14
CA LEU A 560 -0.93 -24.56 -24.52
C LEU A 560 -0.26 -25.76 -23.86
N PHE A 561 -1.04 -26.70 -23.33
CA PHE A 561 -0.55 -27.90 -22.65
C PHE A 561 -0.51 -29.13 -23.58
N SER A 562 -1.04 -29.03 -24.80
CA SER A 562 -1.13 -30.15 -25.76
C SER A 562 -0.37 -29.97 -27.07
N GLU A 563 -0.05 -28.74 -27.51
CA GLU A 563 0.61 -28.47 -28.80
C GLU A 563 2.07 -28.00 -28.65
N GLY A 564 3.01 -28.76 -29.23
CA GLY A 564 4.41 -28.35 -29.44
C GLY A 564 5.44 -29.02 -28.51
N PRO A 565 6.74 -29.07 -28.87
CA PRO A 565 7.70 -30.08 -28.44
C PRO A 565 8.24 -29.82 -27.02
N PHE A 566 7.42 -30.00 -26.00
CA PHE A 566 7.93 -30.07 -24.64
C PHE A 566 8.54 -31.46 -24.45
N THR A 567 9.87 -31.53 -24.35
CA THR A 567 10.65 -32.75 -24.17
C THR A 567 10.46 -33.31 -22.76
N CYS A 568 9.24 -33.72 -22.42
CA CYS A 568 9.03 -34.62 -21.29
C CYS A 568 9.80 -35.91 -21.58
N GLN A 569 10.88 -36.14 -20.83
CA GLN A 569 11.76 -37.30 -21.00
C GLN A 569 11.15 -38.61 -20.44
N SER A 570 9.92 -38.56 -19.90
CA SER A 570 9.19 -39.72 -19.39
C SER A 570 7.69 -39.61 -19.63
N ALA A 571 7.02 -40.75 -19.82
CA ALA A 571 5.56 -40.82 -19.92
C ALA A 571 4.87 -40.25 -18.67
N GLU A 572 5.48 -40.40 -17.50
CA GLU A 572 5.00 -39.84 -16.22
C GLU A 572 4.98 -38.30 -16.23
N CYS A 573 6.00 -37.67 -16.82
CA CYS A 573 6.02 -36.21 -17.01
C CYS A 573 4.85 -35.76 -17.89
N THR A 574 4.65 -36.44 -19.03
CA THR A 574 3.58 -36.11 -19.98
C THR A 574 2.20 -36.20 -19.32
N THR A 575 1.94 -37.27 -18.57
CA THR A 575 0.66 -37.44 -17.85
C THR A 575 0.44 -36.34 -16.81
N LYS A 576 1.44 -36.03 -15.99
CA LYS A 576 1.33 -35.00 -14.95
C LYS A 576 1.11 -33.60 -15.50
N VAL A 577 1.81 -33.25 -16.59
CA VAL A 577 1.64 -31.96 -17.27
C VAL A 577 0.24 -31.83 -17.86
N TYR A 578 -0.28 -32.90 -18.48
CA TYR A 578 -1.63 -32.93 -19.02
C TYR A 578 -2.70 -32.78 -17.93
N GLU A 579 -2.57 -33.48 -16.81
CA GLU A 579 -3.49 -33.36 -15.67
C GLU A 579 -3.50 -31.95 -15.05
N LEU A 580 -2.33 -31.31 -14.94
CA LEU A 580 -2.23 -29.92 -14.50
C LEU A 580 -2.85 -28.96 -15.52
N GLY A 581 -2.67 -29.22 -16.81
CA GLY A 581 -3.34 -28.48 -17.89
C GLY A 581 -4.85 -28.56 -17.79
N GLU A 582 -5.42 -29.76 -17.58
CA GLU A 582 -6.87 -29.93 -17.38
C GLU A 582 -7.40 -29.15 -16.17
N LYS A 583 -6.63 -29.12 -15.07
CA LYS A 583 -6.99 -28.37 -13.85
C LYS A 583 -6.82 -26.86 -14.02
N ALA A 584 -5.80 -26.42 -14.74
CA ALA A 584 -5.55 -25.00 -15.04
C ALA A 584 -6.58 -24.46 -16.05
N CYS A 585 -7.04 -25.31 -16.97
CA CYS A 585 -7.98 -25.00 -18.03
C CYS A 585 -9.44 -25.36 -17.72
N ALA A 586 -9.79 -25.63 -16.45
CA ALA A 586 -11.13 -26.01 -16.06
C ALA A 586 -12.14 -24.83 -16.08
N GLY A 587 -13.37 -25.10 -16.52
CA GLY A 587 -14.55 -24.20 -16.52
C GLY A 587 -15.84 -25.05 -16.44
N ARG A 588 -17.04 -24.45 -16.25
CA ARG A 588 -18.31 -25.20 -16.11
C ARG A 588 -18.51 -26.16 -17.29
N GLU A 589 -18.74 -27.44 -16.99
CA GLU A 589 -18.89 -28.47 -18.03
C GLU A 589 -20.19 -28.30 -18.83
N PRO A 590 -20.18 -28.60 -20.15
CA PRO A 590 -21.41 -28.77 -20.89
C PRO A 590 -22.17 -29.97 -20.31
N LYS A 591 -23.50 -29.84 -20.15
CA LYS A 591 -24.37 -31.00 -19.88
C LYS A 591 -24.13 -32.03 -21.00
N GLN A 592 -23.66 -33.21 -20.64
CA GLN A 592 -23.52 -34.32 -21.58
C GLN A 592 -24.88 -34.63 -22.21
N ASP A 593 -24.93 -34.58 -23.55
CA ASP A 593 -26.00 -35.20 -24.32
C ASP A 593 -25.96 -36.71 -24.10
N LYS A 594 -26.96 -37.21 -23.37
CA LYS A 594 -27.28 -38.64 -23.32
C LYS A 594 -28.00 -39.04 -24.60
N HIS A 595 -27.33 -39.03 -25.76
CA HIS A 595 -27.77 -39.80 -26.93
C HIS A 595 -26.64 -39.94 -27.96
N ASN A 596 -25.85 -41.02 -27.86
CA ASN A 596 -25.54 -41.80 -29.06
C ASN A 596 -25.09 -43.23 -28.69
N LYS A 597 -26.06 -44.13 -28.56
CA LYS A 597 -25.85 -45.55 -28.85
C LYS A 597 -26.26 -45.74 -30.31
N ASN A 598 -25.32 -46.21 -31.13
CA ASN A 598 -25.43 -46.80 -32.48
C ASN A 598 -24.65 -46.05 -33.57
N SER A 599 -23.47 -46.58 -33.91
CA SER A 599 -23.25 -47.19 -35.23
C SER A 599 -21.91 -47.94 -35.25
N GLN A 600 -22.00 -49.25 -35.49
CA GLN A 600 -20.92 -50.09 -36.01
C GLN A 600 -20.63 -49.74 -37.50
N TYR A 601 -19.51 -50.27 -38.01
CA TYR A 601 -19.09 -50.38 -39.44
C TYR A 601 -18.67 -49.05 -40.09
N GLU A 602 -17.58 -48.85 -40.83
CA GLU A 602 -16.56 -49.56 -41.64
C GLU A 602 -15.28 -48.66 -41.59
N LYS A 603 -14.02 -49.04 -41.79
CA LYS A 603 -13.31 -50.09 -42.52
C LYS A 603 -11.91 -50.21 -41.93
#